data_AF-A0AAV3YA03-F1
#
_entry.id   AF-A0AAV3YA03-F1
#
_cell.length_a   1.000
_cell.length_b   1.000
_cell.length_c   1.000
_cell.angle_alpha   90.00
_cell.angle_beta   90.00
_cell.angle_gamma   90.00
#
_symmetry.space_group_name_H-M   'P 1'
#
loop_
_entity.id
_entity.type
_entity.pdbx_description
1 polymer ?
#
loop_
_entity_poly.entity_id
_entity_poly.type
_entity_poly.pdbx_seq_one_letter_code
_entity_poly.pdbx_strand_id
1 'polypeptide(L)'
;KTNERVLNEANKRRSLVRTIRKRQATFLGHMMRRGKLEHLVTTGKFGEKRSRGRQRKKIMDGLATWLGPGKGVRYTGRRQR
;
A
#
# COMPACT_ATOMS: atom_id res chain seq x y z
N LYS A 1 -22.32 6.97 -5.00
CA LYS A 1 -21.60 6.60 -6.25
C LYS A 1 -20.24 6.00 -5.87
N THR A 2 -19.85 4.84 -6.40
CA THR A 2 -18.53 4.25 -6.14
C THR A 2 -17.49 4.83 -7.10
N ASN A 3 -16.25 4.99 -6.65
CA ASN A 3 -15.16 5.52 -7.49
C ASN A 3 -14.90 4.66 -8.73
N GLU A 4 -15.16 3.35 -8.65
CA GLU A 4 -15.09 2.44 -9.80
C GLU A 4 -16.15 2.75 -10.86
N ARG A 5 -17.38 3.00 -10.41
CA ARG A 5 -18.48 3.35 -11.32
C ARG A 5 -18.22 4.69 -12.02
N VAL A 6 -17.72 5.69 -11.30
CA VAL A 6 -17.34 7.00 -11.90
C VAL A 6 -16.18 6.86 -12.89
N LEU A 7 -15.18 6.03 -12.58
CA LEU A 7 -14.06 5.77 -13.49
C LEU A 7 -14.48 5.01 -14.75
N ASN A 8 -15.41 4.06 -14.61
CA ASN A 8 -16.00 3.34 -15.75
C ASN A 8 -16.87 4.26 -16.61
N GLU A 9 -17.71 5.09 -15.99
CA GLU A 9 -18.52 6.11 -16.68
C GLU A 9 -17.63 7.10 -17.46
N ALA A 10 -16.46 7.46 -16.90
CA ALA A 10 -15.48 8.33 -17.56
C ALA A 10 -14.52 7.59 -18.52
N ASN A 11 -14.68 6.27 -18.72
CA ASN A 11 -13.78 5.39 -19.47
C ASN A 11 -12.29 5.56 -19.09
N LYS A 12 -12.00 5.86 -17.82
CA LYS A 12 -10.65 6.09 -17.31
C LYS A 12 -10.18 4.90 -16.47
N ARG A 13 -8.98 4.42 -16.77
CA ARG A 13 -8.31 3.39 -15.95
C ARG A 13 -7.83 3.99 -14.63
N ARG A 14 -7.57 3.13 -13.63
CA ARG A 14 -6.90 3.47 -12.35
C ARG A 14 -5.41 3.83 -12.54
N SER A 15 -5.10 4.71 -13.48
CA SER A 15 -3.74 5.10 -13.89
C SER A 15 -2.94 5.69 -12.72
N LEU A 16 -3.57 6.53 -11.90
CA LEU A 16 -2.92 7.13 -10.73
C LEU A 16 -2.48 6.07 -9.71
N VAL A 17 -3.36 5.12 -9.39
CA VAL A 17 -3.03 4.02 -8.47
C VAL A 17 -1.87 3.20 -9.02
N ARG A 18 -1.89 2.88 -10.32
CA ARG A 18 -0.80 2.16 -10.99
C ARG A 18 0.53 2.93 -10.89
N THR A 19 0.52 4.23 -11.15
CA THR A 19 1.71 5.09 -11.05
C THR A 19 2.24 5.14 -9.62
N ILE A 20 1.37 5.29 -8.62
CA ILE A 20 1.76 5.29 -7.20
C ILE A 20 2.40 3.95 -6.82
N ARG A 21 1.80 2.82 -7.22
CA ARG A 21 2.34 1.48 -6.95
C ARG A 21 3.70 1.25 -7.63
N LYS A 22 3.85 1.68 -8.88
CA LYS A 22 5.13 1.60 -9.60
C LYS A 22 6.23 2.38 -8.85
N ARG A 23 5.94 3.62 -8.42
CA ARG A 23 6.89 4.43 -7.63
C ARG A 23 7.26 3.77 -6.30
N GLN A 24 6.28 3.20 -5.60
CA GLN A 24 6.50 2.48 -4.34
C GLN A 24 7.40 1.25 -4.55
N ALA A 25 7.21 0.49 -5.63
CA ALA A 25 8.04 -0.67 -5.94
C ALA A 25 9.47 -0.27 -6.33
N THR A 26 9.65 0.78 -7.13
CA THR A 26 10.98 1.32 -7.47
C THR A 26 11.71 1.80 -6.23
N PHE A 27 11.02 2.51 -5.33
CA PHE A 27 11.60 2.95 -4.06
C PHE A 27 12.00 1.77 -3.17
N LEU A 28 11.13 0.75 -3.07
CA LEU A 28 11.43 -0.50 -2.36
C LEU A 28 12.72 -1.13 -2.90
N GLY A 29 12.80 -1.32 -4.22
CA GLY A 29 13.99 -1.89 -4.87
C GLY A 29 15.26 -1.07 -4.65
N HIS A 30 15.16 0.27 -4.62
CA HIS A 30 16.31 1.13 -4.35
C HIS A 30 16.87 0.94 -2.94
N MET A 31 16.02 0.88 -1.92
CA MET A 31 16.54 0.69 -0.55
C MET A 31 17.04 -0.71 -0.30
N MET A 32 16.38 -1.75 -0.86
CA MET A 32 16.86 -3.14 -0.74
C MET A 32 18.27 -3.29 -1.32
N ARG A 33 18.66 -2.47 -2.30
CA ARG A 33 20.01 -2.46 -2.89
C ARG A 33 21.04 -1.68 -2.07
N ARG A 34 20.65 -0.59 -1.41
CA ARG A 34 21.57 0.24 -0.59
C ARG A 34 21.72 -0.25 0.86
N GLY A 35 20.81 -1.10 1.33
CA GLY A 35 20.76 -1.57 2.72
C GLY A 35 20.41 -0.46 3.72
N LYS A 36 20.32 -0.83 5.02
CA LYS A 36 20.16 0.08 6.19
C LYS A 36 18.78 0.73 6.41
N LEU A 37 17.87 0.73 5.43
CA LEU A 37 16.53 1.34 5.54
C LEU A 37 15.36 0.35 5.43
N GLU A 38 15.64 -0.94 5.39
CA GLU A 38 14.65 -2.02 5.23
C GLU A 38 13.59 -2.00 6.34
N HIS A 39 14.02 -1.75 7.58
CA HIS A 39 13.14 -1.68 8.74
C HIS A 39 12.14 -0.53 8.61
N LEU A 40 12.59 0.62 8.12
CA LEU A 40 11.78 1.82 7.96
C LEU A 40 10.68 1.63 6.91
N VAL A 41 10.86 0.78 5.89
CA VAL A 41 9.82 0.53 4.89
C VAL A 41 8.96 -0.68 5.17
N THR A 42 9.51 -1.68 5.85
CA THR A 42 8.75 -2.85 6.30
C THR A 42 7.80 -2.47 7.45
N THR A 43 8.25 -1.58 8.32
CA THR A 43 7.49 -1.15 9.52
C THR A 43 6.86 0.24 9.33
N GLY A 44 7.37 1.03 8.38
CA GLY A 44 6.91 2.39 8.08
C GLY A 44 5.42 2.46 7.80
N LYS A 45 4.69 3.00 8.77
CA LYS A 45 3.30 3.42 8.60
C LYS A 45 3.34 4.84 8.06
N PHE A 46 2.67 5.13 6.94
CA PHE A 46 2.61 6.50 6.44
C PHE A 46 2.02 7.45 7.50
N GLY A 47 2.68 8.60 7.69
CA GLY A 47 2.43 9.60 8.73
C GLY A 47 1.36 10.62 8.39
N GLU A 48 0.27 10.23 7.73
CA GLU A 48 -0.86 11.15 7.59
C GLU A 48 -1.70 11.20 8.87
N LYS A 49 -2.14 12.41 9.26
CA LYS A 49 -3.22 12.63 10.23
C LYS A 49 -4.46 11.93 9.68
N ARG A 50 -4.92 10.86 10.33
CA ARG A 50 -6.13 10.12 9.93
C ARG A 50 -7.20 10.18 11.00
N SER A 51 -8.45 10.12 10.56
CA SER A 51 -9.61 9.96 11.41
C SER A 51 -9.46 8.73 12.32
N ARG A 52 -9.95 8.86 13.56
CA ARG A 52 -10.02 7.76 14.53
C ARG A 52 -10.71 6.54 13.88
N GLY A 53 -10.16 5.35 14.11
CA GLY A 53 -10.71 4.08 13.62
C GLY A 53 -10.10 3.54 12.30
N ARG A 54 -9.44 4.36 11.48
CA ARG A 54 -8.82 3.87 10.23
C ARG A 54 -7.40 3.37 10.46
N GLN A 55 -7.19 2.05 10.41
CA GLN A 55 -5.87 1.44 10.56
C GLN A 55 -4.87 1.98 9.52
N ARG A 56 -3.63 2.24 9.98
CA ARG A 56 -2.53 2.67 9.10
C ARG A 56 -2.14 1.50 8.19
N LYS A 57 -2.14 1.73 6.87
CA LYS A 57 -1.66 0.78 5.87
C LYS A 57 -0.17 1.01 5.63
N LYS A 58 0.60 -0.08 5.54
CA LYS A 58 2.02 -0.03 5.18
C LYS A 58 2.19 -0.01 3.66
N ILE A 59 3.34 0.46 3.19
CA ILE A 59 3.73 0.35 1.76
C ILE A 59 3.71 -1.12 1.35
N MET A 60 4.29 -1.98 2.18
CA MET A 60 4.39 -3.42 1.93
C MET A 60 3.02 -4.09 1.77
N ASP A 61 2.03 -3.80 2.62
CA ASP A 61 0.67 -4.37 2.47
C ASP A 61 0.08 -4.06 1.09
N GLY A 62 0.32 -2.83 0.63
CA GLY A 62 -0.15 -2.34 -0.64
C GLY A 62 0.58 -2.92 -1.85
N LEU A 63 1.89 -3.16 -1.72
CA LEU A 63 2.71 -3.82 -2.74
C LEU A 63 2.46 -5.33 -2.78
N ALA A 64 2.30 -5.99 -1.63
CA ALA A 64 1.97 -7.42 -1.54
C ALA A 64 0.62 -7.72 -2.19
N THR A 65 -0.39 -6.87 -1.95
CA THR A 65 -1.69 -6.98 -2.64
C THR A 65 -1.57 -6.74 -4.15
N TRP A 66 -0.58 -5.96 -4.59
CA TRP A 66 -0.39 -5.60 -6.00
C TRP A 66 0.47 -6.59 -6.78
N LEU A 67 1.45 -7.23 -6.12
CA LEU A 67 2.42 -8.16 -6.72
C LEU A 67 2.06 -9.63 -6.52
N GLY A 68 1.30 -9.97 -5.47
CA GLY A 68 0.93 -11.35 -5.14
C GLY A 68 -0.37 -11.82 -5.80
N PRO A 69 -0.60 -13.15 -5.87
CA PRO A 69 -1.89 -13.70 -6.28
C PRO A 69 -2.94 -13.25 -5.26
N GLY A 70 -3.98 -12.56 -5.72
CA GLY A 70 -4.94 -11.86 -4.87
C GLY A 70 -5.60 -12.77 -3.82
N LYS A 71 -5.04 -12.81 -2.61
CA LYS A 71 -5.72 -13.28 -1.40
C LYS A 71 -5.33 -12.37 -0.23
N GLY A 72 -6.35 -11.73 0.33
CA GLY A 72 -6.21 -10.78 1.42
C GLY A 72 -5.49 -11.37 2.61
N VAL A 73 -4.30 -10.84 2.90
CA VAL A 73 -3.62 -11.07 4.17
C VAL A 73 -4.41 -10.32 5.24
N ARG A 74 -5.32 -11.05 5.92
CA ARG A 74 -5.93 -10.58 7.16
C ARG A 74 -4.81 -10.45 8.19
N TYR A 75 -4.45 -9.21 8.53
CA TYR A 75 -3.63 -8.93 9.70
C TYR A 75 -4.41 -9.35 10.95
N THR A 76 -4.18 -10.55 11.46
CA THR A 76 -4.58 -10.95 12.81
C THR A 76 -3.60 -10.30 13.78
N GLY A 77 -3.92 -9.09 14.24
CA GLY A 77 -3.18 -8.43 15.30
C GLY A 77 -3.28 -9.26 16.57
N ARG A 78 -2.20 -9.96 16.94
CA ARG A 78 -1.99 -10.43 18.31
C ARG A 78 -1.96 -9.20 19.21
N ARG A 79 -3.02 -9.04 20.00
CA ARG A 79 -3.09 -8.18 21.16
C ARG A 79 -2.23 -8.86 22.23
N GLN A 80 -0.97 -8.46 22.38
CA GLN A 80 -0.23 -8.77 23.60
C GLN A 80 -0.92 -8.00 24.74
N ARG A 81 -1.20 -8.75 25.81
CA ARG A 81 -1.78 -8.29 27.06
C ARG A 81 -0.79 -7.39 27.79
#